data_AF-A0A5Q4SX29-F1
#
_entry.id   AF-A0A5Q4SX29-F1
#
_cell.length_a   1.000
_cell.length_b   1.000
_cell.length_c   1.000
_cell.angle_alpha   90.00
_cell.angle_beta   90.00
_cell.angle_gamma   90.00
#
_symmetry.space_group_name_H-M   'P 1'
#
loop_
_entity.id
_entity.type
_entity.pdbx_description
1 polymer ?
#
loop_
_entity_poly.entity_id
_entity_poly.type
_entity_poly.pdbx_seq_one_letter_code
_entity_poly.pdbx_strand_id
1 'polypeptide(L)'
;MRVTSVAVTLFRQTGPVTGQATVDVATDGPGPVTVVVTWYTGNSKGEPGTPDGSETFSRSGATRYTLPLTHTFQGQGCWWGVQASTDPAWSGGSSTQQLLTRRGCPVS
;
A
#
# COMPACT_ATOMS: atom_id res chain seq x y z
N MET A 1 -11.28 -9.64 18.34
CA MET A 1 -11.34 -9.12 16.97
C MET A 1 -10.09 -9.57 16.22
N ARG A 2 -10.24 -9.92 14.94
CA ARG A 2 -9.17 -10.24 14.01
C ARG A 2 -9.37 -9.49 12.71
N VAL A 3 -8.28 -9.23 12.00
CA VAL A 3 -8.30 -8.76 10.62
C VAL A 3 -8.52 -9.97 9.72
N THR A 4 -9.52 -9.89 8.83
CA THR A 4 -9.92 -10.98 7.93
C THR A 4 -9.46 -10.75 6.50
N SER A 5 -9.20 -9.49 6.12
CA SER A 5 -8.66 -9.12 4.81
C SER A 5 -7.91 -7.80 4.87
N VAL A 6 -6.80 -7.71 4.14
CA VAL A 6 -6.11 -6.46 3.79
C VAL A 6 -5.82 -6.52 2.30
N ALA A 7 -6.21 -5.49 1.56
CA ALA A 7 -6.01 -5.46 0.12
C ALA A 7 -5.66 -4.05 -0.35
N VAL A 8 -4.58 -3.90 -1.11
CA VAL A 8 -4.39 -2.75 -1.99
C VAL A 8 -5.22 -3.03 -3.25
N THR A 9 -6.42 -2.44 -3.34
CA THR A 9 -7.39 -2.72 -4.41
C THR A 9 -7.20 -1.84 -5.65
N LEU A 10 -6.48 -0.74 -5.50
CA LEU A 10 -6.09 0.15 -6.59
C LEU A 10 -4.68 0.65 -6.33
N PHE A 11 -3.85 0.67 -7.38
CA PHE A 11 -2.61 1.43 -7.38
C PHE A 11 -2.32 1.98 -8.78
N ARG A 12 -2.18 3.30 -8.91
CA ARG A 12 -1.97 3.97 -10.20
C ARG A 12 -1.06 5.18 -10.08
N GLN A 13 -0.31 5.45 -11.13
CA GLN A 13 0.42 6.70 -11.32
C GLN A 13 -0.55 7.77 -11.86
N THR A 14 -0.68 8.90 -11.16
CA THR A 14 -1.54 10.03 -11.55
C THR A 14 -0.77 11.30 -11.92
N GLY A 15 0.53 11.35 -11.65
CA GLY A 15 1.42 12.43 -12.08
C GLY A 15 2.86 11.93 -12.32
N PRO A 16 3.82 12.82 -12.67
CA PRO A 16 5.22 12.44 -12.93
C PRO A 16 5.91 11.75 -11.73
N VAL A 17 5.51 12.16 -10.53
CA VAL A 17 6.02 11.68 -9.23
C VAL A 17 4.88 11.29 -8.29
N THR A 18 3.62 11.33 -8.73
CA THR A 18 2.45 11.14 -7.86
C THR A 18 1.78 9.82 -8.14
N GLY A 19 1.58 9.01 -7.10
CA GLY A 19 0.77 7.81 -7.14
C GLY A 19 -0.43 7.89 -6.20
N GLN A 20 -1.46 7.13 -6.52
CA GLN A 20 -2.65 6.95 -5.69
C GLN A 20 -2.90 5.48 -5.45
N ALA A 21 -3.29 5.15 -4.23
CA ALA A 21 -3.70 3.80 -3.86
C ALA A 21 -5.03 3.81 -3.10
N THR A 22 -5.69 2.65 -3.08
CA THR A 22 -6.81 2.39 -2.18
C THR A 22 -6.50 1.13 -1.39
N VAL A 23 -6.61 1.22 -0.07
CA VAL A 23 -6.45 0.09 0.84
C VAL A 23 -7.79 -0.22 1.47
N ASP A 24 -8.24 -1.46 1.31
CA ASP A 24 -9.43 -2.00 1.96
C ASP A 24 -9.03 -2.95 3.08
N VAL A 25 -9.62 -2.77 4.25
CA VAL A 25 -9.42 -3.61 5.43
C VAL A 25 -10.78 -4.12 5.92
N ALA A 26 -10.85 -5.42 6.20
CA ALA A 26 -12.02 -6.04 6.83
C ALA A 26 -11.62 -6.74 8.13
N THR A 27 -12.51 -6.69 9.12
CA THR A 27 -12.34 -7.32 10.43
C THR A 27 -13.60 -8.11 10.81
N ASP A 28 -13.48 -9.04 11.76
CA ASP A 28 -14.60 -9.83 12.29
C ASP A 28 -15.34 -9.16 13.46
N GLY A 29 -14.94 -7.93 13.82
CA GLY A 29 -15.54 -7.13 14.88
C GLY A 29 -15.03 -5.68 14.88
N PRO A 30 -15.65 -4.78 15.66
CA PRO A 30 -15.38 -3.34 15.60
C PRO A 30 -14.24 -2.86 16.51
N GLY A 31 -13.37 -3.76 16.97
CA GLY A 31 -12.21 -3.40 17.80
C GLY A 31 -11.19 -2.53 17.06
N PRO A 32 -10.13 -2.06 17.75
CA PRO A 32 -9.11 -1.23 17.12
C PRO A 32 -8.21 -2.03 16.18
N VAL A 33 -7.93 -1.46 15.00
CA VAL A 33 -6.92 -1.92 14.05
C VAL A 33 -6.01 -0.76 13.68
N THR A 34 -4.70 -0.99 13.71
CA THR A 34 -3.71 -0.09 13.13
C THR A 34 -3.36 -0.59 11.74
N VAL A 35 -3.41 0.29 10.73
CA VAL A 35 -3.03 0.00 9.34
C VAL A 35 -1.75 0.78 9.06
N VAL A 36 -0.71 0.08 8.62
CA VAL A 36 0.55 0.70 8.17
C VAL A 36 0.63 0.56 6.67
N VAL A 37 0.85 1.67 5.98
CA VAL A 37 1.07 1.70 4.53
C VAL A 37 2.45 2.23 4.27
N THR A 38 3.26 1.46 3.55
CA THR A 38 4.62 1.84 3.15
C THR A 38 4.68 1.94 1.64
N TRP A 39 5.26 3.03 1.16
CA TRP A 39 5.53 3.32 -0.24
C TRP A 39 6.98 2.97 -0.55
N TYR A 40 7.23 2.49 -1.76
CA TYR A 40 8.56 2.04 -2.17
C TYR A 40 8.90 2.47 -3.59
N THR A 41 10.18 2.58 -3.87
CA THR A 41 10.71 2.65 -5.24
C THR A 41 11.80 1.60 -5.45
N GLY A 42 11.87 1.03 -6.64
CA GLY A 42 12.86 0.00 -6.97
C GLY A 42 13.09 -0.09 -8.47
N ASN A 43 14.07 -0.90 -8.88
CA ASN A 43 14.39 -1.10 -10.30
C ASN A 43 13.87 -2.43 -10.87
N SER A 44 13.26 -3.26 -10.03
CA SER A 44 12.79 -4.60 -10.40
C SER A 44 11.34 -4.81 -9.97
N LYS A 45 10.60 -5.61 -10.74
CA LYS A 45 9.29 -6.12 -10.36
C LYS A 45 9.44 -7.28 -9.36
N GLY A 46 8.46 -7.45 -8.48
CA GLY A 46 8.33 -8.59 -7.56
C GLY A 46 8.81 -8.29 -6.15
N GLU A 47 9.79 -7.39 -6.00
CA GLU A 47 10.28 -6.92 -4.71
C GLU A 47 9.94 -5.45 -4.51
N PRO A 48 9.40 -5.02 -3.35
CA PRO A 48 8.99 -3.64 -3.12
C PRO A 48 10.08 -2.60 -3.43
N GLY A 49 11.35 -2.95 -3.18
CA GLY A 49 12.50 -2.08 -3.34
C GLY A 49 12.81 -1.30 -2.06
N THR A 50 13.31 -0.08 -2.21
CA THR A 50 13.68 0.81 -1.10
C THR A 50 12.44 1.58 -0.61
N PRO A 51 12.17 1.62 0.71
CA PRO A 51 11.12 2.46 1.26
C PRO A 51 11.30 3.94 0.87
N ASP A 52 10.22 4.56 0.41
CA ASP A 52 10.15 5.97 0.02
C ASP A 52 9.36 6.82 1.02
N GLY A 53 8.46 6.20 1.79
CA GLY A 53 7.70 6.83 2.87
C GLY A 53 6.71 5.87 3.51
N SER A 54 6.13 6.24 4.65
CA SER A 54 5.10 5.44 5.31
C SER A 54 4.06 6.31 6.03
N GLU A 55 2.87 5.74 6.18
CA GLU A 55 1.72 6.34 6.85
C GLU A 55 1.06 5.29 7.77
N THR A 56 0.57 5.75 8.93
CA THR A 56 -0.09 4.89 9.91
C THR A 56 -1.48 5.42 10.25
N PHE A 57 -2.47 4.53 10.22
CA PHE A 57 -3.88 4.85 10.48
C PHE A 57 -4.44 3.98 11.58
N SER A 58 -5.00 4.58 12.63
CA SER A 58 -5.79 3.86 13.63
C SER A 58 -7.28 3.92 13.26
N ARG A 59 -7.96 2.78 13.29
CA ARG A 59 -9.39 2.64 12.98
C ARG A 59 -10.08 1.76 14.02
N SER A 60 -11.33 2.08 14.35
CA SER A 60 -12.18 1.30 15.26
C SER A 60 -13.66 1.59 14.96
N GLY A 61 -14.58 0.85 15.57
CA GLY A 61 -16.02 1.12 15.50
C GLY A 61 -16.74 0.58 14.24
N ALA A 62 -16.03 -0.06 13.31
CA ALA A 62 -16.61 -0.66 12.11
C ALA A 62 -15.87 -1.95 11.75
N THR A 63 -16.46 -2.76 10.86
CA THR A 63 -15.84 -4.01 10.37
C THR A 63 -15.21 -3.87 8.99
N ARG A 64 -15.31 -2.69 8.37
CA ARG A 64 -14.77 -2.38 7.05
C ARG A 64 -14.23 -0.95 7.00
N TYR A 65 -13.06 -0.79 6.39
CA TYR A 65 -12.43 0.50 6.18
C TYR A 65 -11.87 0.58 4.77
N THR A 66 -12.08 1.72 4.11
CA THR A 66 -11.49 2.04 2.81
C THR A 66 -10.65 3.30 2.98
N LEU A 67 -9.37 3.21 2.63
CA LEU A 67 -8.39 4.28 2.79
C LEU A 67 -7.92 4.73 1.40
N PRO A 68 -8.42 5.86 0.89
CA PRO A 68 -7.85 6.50 -0.29
C PRO A 68 -6.56 7.23 0.09
N LEU A 69 -5.47 6.95 -0.63
CA LEU A 69 -4.14 7.46 -0.32
C LEU A 69 -3.51 8.10 -1.55
N THR A 70 -2.68 9.12 -1.31
CA THR A 70 -1.88 9.78 -2.33
C THR A 70 -0.46 9.93 -1.81
N HIS A 71 0.52 9.60 -2.63
CA HIS A 71 1.93 9.73 -2.29
C HIS A 71 2.73 10.42 -3.38
N THR A 72 3.67 11.27 -2.98
CA THR A 72 4.62 11.93 -3.89
C THR A 72 5.97 11.24 -3.75
N PHE A 73 6.27 10.38 -4.72
CA PHE A 73 7.49 9.59 -4.76
C PHE A 73 8.73 10.47 -4.96
N GLN A 74 9.71 10.32 -4.07
CA GLN A 74 11.00 11.02 -4.16
C GLN A 74 12.04 10.17 -4.90
N GLY A 75 11.92 8.85 -4.80
CA GLY A 75 12.79 7.90 -5.46
C GLY A 75 12.72 7.94 -6.99
N GLN A 76 13.84 7.55 -7.59
CA GLN A 76 14.03 7.51 -9.04
C GLN A 76 13.89 6.09 -9.62
N GLY A 77 13.47 5.12 -8.80
CA GLY A 77 13.27 3.74 -9.23
C GLY A 77 12.21 3.62 -10.33
N CYS A 78 12.43 2.68 -11.23
CA CYS A 78 11.53 2.39 -12.35
C CYS A 78 10.19 1.80 -11.94
N TRP A 79 10.16 1.07 -10.83
CA TRP A 79 8.98 0.49 -10.22
C TRP A 79 8.62 1.28 -8.97
N TRP A 80 7.33 1.57 -8.83
CA TRP A 80 6.77 2.01 -7.55
C TRP A 80 6.06 0.84 -6.89
N GLY A 81 6.08 0.84 -5.57
CA GLY A 81 5.40 -0.14 -4.73
C GLY A 81 4.59 0.52 -3.63
N VAL A 82 3.53 -0.17 -3.22
CA VAL A 82 2.77 0.13 -2.01
C VAL A 82 2.50 -1.18 -1.29
N GLN A 83 2.71 -1.21 0.02
CA GLN A 83 2.43 -2.35 0.87
C GLN A 83 1.55 -1.89 2.03
N ALA A 84 0.48 -2.64 2.31
CA ALA A 84 -0.38 -2.45 3.46
C ALA A 84 -0.26 -3.64 4.43
N SER A 85 -0.09 -3.36 5.71
CA SER A 85 -0.12 -4.34 6.79
C SER A 85 -0.97 -3.81 7.95
N THR A 86 -1.30 -4.70 8.91
CA THR A 86 -2.14 -4.33 10.06
C THR A 86 -1.59 -4.85 11.38
N ASP A 87 -2.05 -4.24 12.47
CA ASP A 87 -1.99 -4.75 13.83
C ASP A 87 -3.40 -4.69 14.45
N PRO A 88 -4.03 -5.82 14.85
CA PRO A 88 -3.53 -7.19 14.74
C PRO A 88 -3.16 -7.60 13.31
N ALA A 89 -2.10 -8.39 13.18
CA ALA A 89 -1.64 -8.88 11.88
C ALA A 89 -2.71 -9.74 11.21
N TRP A 90 -2.98 -9.46 9.94
CA TRP A 90 -3.78 -10.33 9.08
C TRP A 90 -3.01 -11.62 8.79
N SER A 91 -3.67 -12.77 8.86
CA SER A 91 -3.04 -14.08 8.61
C SER A 91 -2.54 -14.27 7.17
N GLY A 92 -3.07 -13.50 6.21
CA GLY A 92 -2.57 -13.45 4.84
C GLY A 92 -1.27 -12.65 4.67
N GLY A 93 -0.75 -12.05 5.75
CA GLY A 93 0.45 -11.22 5.72
C GLY A 93 0.13 -9.78 5.34
N SER A 94 0.94 -9.21 4.44
CA SER A 94 0.74 -7.87 3.89
C SER A 94 0.20 -7.94 2.47
N SER A 95 -0.51 -6.91 2.04
CA SER A 95 -0.93 -6.76 0.65
C SER A 95 0.01 -5.79 -0.07
N THR A 96 0.62 -6.24 -1.16
CA THR A 96 1.52 -5.43 -1.97
C THR A 96 1.00 -5.28 -3.39
N GLN A 97 1.14 -4.09 -3.95
CA GLN A 97 0.97 -3.81 -5.37
C GLN A 97 2.17 -3.03 -5.89
N GLN A 98 2.48 -3.23 -7.17
CA GLN A 98 3.53 -2.49 -7.86
C GLN A 98 3.07 -2.05 -9.24
N LEU A 99 3.65 -0.96 -9.72
CA LEU A 99 3.48 -0.52 -11.10
C LEU A 99 4.81 -0.08 -11.70
N LEU A 100 4.95 -0.28 -13.00
CA LEU A 100 6.02 0.31 -13.78
C LEU A 100 5.68 1.78 -14.04
N THR A 101 6.62 2.67 -13.73
CA THR A 101 6.43 4.10 -13.94
C THR A 101 6.47 4.46 -15.43
N ARG A 102 5.77 5.52 -15.81
CA ARG A 102 5.74 6.04 -17.18
C ARG A 102 7.01 6.82 -17.58
N ARG A 103 8.11 6.67 -16.83
CA ARG A 103 9.36 7.44 -17.02
C ARG A 103 10.28 6.92 -18.14
N GLY A 104 9.79 6.03 -19.00
CA GLY A 104 10.61 5.43 -20.08
C GLY A 104 11.57 4.34 -19.59
N CYS A 105 11.16 3.59 -18.56
CA CYS A 105 11.97 2.51 -18.01
C CYS A 105 12.00 1.28 -18.92
N PRO A 106 13.16 0.61 -19.05
CA PRO A 106 13.25 -0.62 -19.83
C PRO A 106 12.39 -1.72 -19.19
N VAL A 107 11.53 -2.34 -20.00
CA VAL A 107 10.87 -3.60 -19.67
C VAL A 107 11.82 -4.72 -20.06
N SER A 108 12.64 -5.20 -19.11
CA SER A 108 13.48 -6.38 -19.30
C SER A 108 12.66 -7.65 -19.20
#